data_AF-A0A0R2PG08-F1
#
_entry.id   AF-A0A0R2PG08-F1
#
_cell.length_a   1.000
_cell.length_b   1.000
_cell.length_c   1.000
_cell.angle_alpha   90.00
_cell.angle_beta   90.00
_cell.angle_gamma   90.00
#
_symmetry.space_group_name_H-M   'P 1'
#
loop_
_entity.id
_entity.type
_entity.pdbx_description
1 polymer ?
#
loop_
_entity_poly.entity_id
_entity_poly.type
_entity_poly.pdbx_seq_one_letter_code
_entity_poly.pdbx_strand_id
1 'polypeptide(L)'
;MEDYKNRASALGRSNMGMATAYQAVNVAVLAIIVFGDIANATDSIKRLVAFTAVITAITAWLFSSNGLKIAEDAAKDMTAAEAATAAGKNGANQPWKIYQLYTLAVTVASIVITLTAIY
;
A
#
# COMPACT_ATOMS: atom_id res chain seq x y z
N MET A 1 21.10 -1.63 -19.36
CA MET A 1 20.73 -0.18 -19.28
C MET A 1 19.25 0.04 -19.56
N GLU A 2 18.71 -0.45 -20.68
CA GLU A 2 17.27 -0.32 -20.97
C GLU A 2 16.40 -1.20 -20.05
N ASP A 3 16.94 -2.35 -19.62
CA ASP A 3 16.16 -3.37 -18.94
C ASP A 3 15.76 -3.01 -17.50
N TYR A 4 16.67 -2.48 -16.66
CA TYR A 4 16.29 -1.96 -15.34
C TYR A 4 15.29 -0.78 -15.44
N LYS A 5 15.52 0.15 -16.36
CA LYS A 5 14.65 1.30 -16.58
C LYS A 5 13.24 0.87 -17.02
N ASN A 6 13.15 -0.13 -17.89
CA ASN A 6 11.89 -0.68 -18.36
C ASN A 6 11.14 -1.41 -17.23
N ARG A 7 11.83 -2.25 -16.46
CA ARG A 7 11.31 -2.92 -15.25
C ARG A 7 10.80 -1.90 -14.22
N ALA A 8 11.59 -0.88 -13.90
CA ALA A 8 11.23 0.19 -12.98
C ALA A 8 10.01 0.99 -13.46
N SER A 9 9.91 1.30 -14.75
CA SER A 9 8.74 2.02 -15.30
C SER A 9 7.47 1.16 -15.26
N ALA A 10 7.57 -0.14 -15.54
CA ALA A 10 6.44 -1.06 -15.51
C ALA A 10 5.91 -1.23 -14.08
N LEU A 11 6.82 -1.38 -13.12
CA LEU A 11 6.49 -1.40 -11.70
C LEU A 11 5.84 -0.07 -11.26
N GLY A 12 6.38 1.06 -11.70
CA GLY A 12 5.80 2.38 -11.44
C GLY A 12 4.36 2.51 -11.92
N ARG A 13 4.05 2.04 -13.14
CA ARG A 13 2.67 2.03 -13.68
C ARG A 13 1.74 1.12 -12.88
N SER A 14 2.20 -0.09 -12.54
CA SER A 14 1.41 -1.03 -11.73
C SER A 14 1.12 -0.46 -10.34
N ASN A 15 2.12 0.13 -9.69
CA ASN A 15 1.98 0.78 -8.39
C ASN A 15 1.00 1.96 -8.45
N MET A 16 1.04 2.78 -9.50
CA MET A 16 0.09 3.89 -9.69
C MET A 16 -1.35 3.39 -9.86
N GLY A 17 -1.56 2.32 -10.62
CA GLY A 17 -2.87 1.69 -10.78
C GLY A 17 -3.42 1.15 -9.47
N MET A 18 -2.59 0.40 -8.73
CA MET A 18 -2.96 -0.14 -7.42
C MET A 18 -3.22 0.97 -6.39
N ALA A 19 -2.38 1.99 -6.34
CA ALA A 19 -2.56 3.13 -5.44
C ALA A 19 -3.89 3.86 -5.71
N THR A 20 -4.24 4.06 -6.99
CA THR A 20 -5.51 4.68 -7.38
C THR A 20 -6.71 3.83 -6.94
N ALA A 21 -6.65 2.51 -7.18
CA ALA A 21 -7.71 1.59 -6.77
C ALA A 21 -7.87 1.58 -5.24
N TYR A 22 -6.77 1.49 -4.49
CA TYR A 22 -6.80 1.52 -3.03
C TYR A 22 -7.34 2.85 -2.49
N GLN A 23 -6.96 3.97 -3.08
CA GLN A 23 -7.47 5.27 -2.67
C GLN A 23 -9.00 5.36 -2.88
N ALA A 24 -9.51 4.86 -4.01
CA ALA A 24 -10.93 4.83 -4.28
C ALA A 24 -11.70 3.96 -3.26
N VAL A 25 -11.17 2.77 -2.93
CA VAL A 25 -11.77 1.89 -1.93
C VAL A 25 -11.75 2.53 -0.54
N ASN A 26 -10.65 3.17 -0.14
CA ASN A 26 -10.56 3.87 1.15
C ASN A 26 -11.61 4.98 1.26
N VAL A 27 -11.79 5.80 0.22
CA VAL A 27 -12.82 6.84 0.20
C VAL A 27 -14.22 6.22 0.30
N ALA A 28 -14.48 5.11 -0.38
CA ALA A 28 -15.75 4.40 -0.30
C ALA A 28 -16.03 3.85 1.10
N VAL A 29 -15.05 3.21 1.75
CA VAL A 29 -15.17 2.71 3.13
C VAL A 29 -15.47 3.85 4.10
N LEU A 30 -14.75 4.98 3.99
CA LEU A 30 -15.00 6.16 4.81
C LEU A 30 -16.41 6.73 4.58
N ALA A 31 -16.85 6.81 3.32
CA ALA A 31 -18.20 7.27 2.99
C ALA A 31 -19.28 6.35 3.59
N ILE A 32 -19.08 5.03 3.54
CA ILE A 32 -19.98 4.05 4.17
C ILE A 32 -20.05 4.29 5.68
N ILE A 33 -18.90 4.48 6.35
CA ILE A 33 -18.85 4.69 7.80
C ILE A 33 -19.55 6.00 8.20
N VAL A 34 -19.21 7.09 7.53
CA VAL A 34 -19.68 8.45 7.88
C VAL A 34 -21.13 8.66 7.46
N PHE A 35 -21.47 8.42 6.19
CA PHE A 35 -22.83 8.69 5.68
C PHE A 35 -23.82 7.56 5.95
N GLY A 36 -23.33 6.34 6.17
CA GLY A 36 -24.16 5.22 6.60
C GLY A 36 -24.45 5.21 8.10
N ASP A 37 -23.92 6.19 8.86
CA ASP A 37 -24.05 6.30 10.31
C ASP A 37 -23.79 4.97 11.04
N ILE A 38 -22.67 4.33 10.68
CA ILE A 38 -22.38 2.96 11.12
C ILE A 38 -22.20 2.88 12.64
N ALA A 39 -21.79 3.97 13.29
CA ALA A 39 -21.70 4.07 14.74
C ALA A 39 -23.05 3.83 15.46
N ASN A 40 -24.19 4.08 14.80
CA ASN A 40 -25.53 3.84 15.34
C ASN A 40 -26.23 2.62 14.71
N ALA A 41 -25.57 1.90 13.79
CA ALA A 41 -26.12 0.71 13.16
C ALA A 41 -26.18 -0.48 14.14
N THR A 42 -26.91 -1.54 13.73
CA THR A 42 -26.94 -2.80 14.49
C THR A 42 -25.55 -3.45 14.57
N ASP A 43 -25.30 -4.23 15.62
CA ASP A 43 -24.01 -4.92 15.83
C ASP A 43 -23.59 -5.78 14.64
N SER A 44 -24.54 -6.41 13.95
CA SER A 44 -24.25 -7.23 12.77
C SER A 44 -23.69 -6.39 11.62
N ILE A 45 -24.24 -5.19 11.39
CA ILE A 45 -23.78 -4.26 10.36
C ILE A 45 -22.41 -3.66 10.74
N LYS A 46 -22.23 -3.25 11.99
CA LYS A 46 -20.93 -2.77 12.50
C LYS A 46 -19.82 -3.79 12.26
N ARG A 47 -20.07 -5.05 12.61
CA ARG A 47 -19.11 -6.15 12.41
C ARG A 47 -18.82 -6.40 10.94
N LEU A 48 -19.82 -6.34 10.07
CA LEU A 48 -19.65 -6.52 8.62
C LEU A 48 -18.76 -5.41 8.02
N VAL A 49 -19.04 -4.15 8.35
CA VAL A 49 -18.25 -3.01 7.87
C VAL A 49 -16.83 -3.05 8.43
N ALA A 50 -16.67 -3.33 9.73
CA ALA A 50 -15.37 -3.48 10.38
C ALA A 50 -14.53 -4.60 9.74
N PHE A 51 -15.14 -5.78 9.53
CA PHE A 51 -14.46 -6.91 8.88
C PHE A 51 -13.99 -6.55 7.47
N THR A 52 -14.87 -5.93 6.68
CA THR A 52 -14.56 -5.52 5.31
C THR A 52 -13.40 -4.53 5.30
N ALA A 53 -13.45 -3.49 6.13
CA ALA A 53 -12.39 -2.50 6.23
C ALA A 53 -11.04 -3.11 6.65
N VAL A 54 -11.04 -4.01 7.64
CA VAL A 54 -9.82 -4.69 8.12
C VAL A 54 -9.23 -5.58 7.01
N ILE A 55 -10.04 -6.41 6.35
CA ILE A 55 -9.56 -7.28 5.27
C ILE A 55 -9.02 -6.47 4.11
N THR A 56 -9.69 -5.38 3.73
CA THR A 56 -9.20 -4.45 2.70
C THR A 56 -7.84 -3.86 3.10
N ALA A 57 -7.68 -3.38 4.34
CA ALA A 57 -6.43 -2.79 4.81
C ALA A 57 -5.27 -3.80 4.85
N ILE A 58 -5.52 -5.04 5.28
CA ILE A 58 -4.53 -6.12 5.28
C ILE A 58 -4.16 -6.51 3.85
N THR A 59 -5.14 -6.60 2.95
CA THR A 59 -4.90 -6.89 1.54
C THR A 59 -4.03 -5.79 0.91
N ALA A 60 -4.31 -4.52 1.21
CA ALA A 60 -3.49 -3.38 0.81
C ALA A 60 -2.05 -3.49 1.25
N TRP A 61 -1.84 -3.85 2.51
CA TRP A 61 -0.52 -4.06 3.06
C TRP A 61 0.23 -5.19 2.37
N LEU A 62 -0.41 -6.34 2.13
CA LEU A 62 0.22 -7.49 1.46
C LEU A 62 0.72 -7.10 0.06
N PHE A 63 -0.11 -6.44 -0.75
CA PHE A 63 0.29 -6.01 -2.09
C PHE A 63 1.38 -4.94 -2.04
N SER A 64 1.28 -3.97 -1.14
CA SER A 64 2.28 -2.90 -1.00
C SER A 64 3.64 -3.43 -0.52
N SER A 65 3.61 -4.32 0.49
CA SER A 65 4.82 -4.95 1.04
C SER A 65 5.52 -5.83 0.01
N ASN A 66 4.75 -6.63 -0.75
CA ASN A 66 5.30 -7.43 -1.84
C ASN A 66 5.86 -6.56 -2.97
N GLY A 67 5.16 -5.49 -3.36
CA GLY A 67 5.66 -4.53 -4.36
C GLY A 67 6.97 -3.88 -3.94
N LEU A 68 7.10 -3.50 -2.66
CA LEU A 68 8.33 -2.97 -2.09
C LEU A 68 9.47 -4.00 -2.09
N LYS A 69 9.21 -5.27 -1.78
CA LYS A 69 10.24 -6.33 -1.85
C LYS A 69 10.72 -6.56 -3.28
N ILE A 70 9.80 -6.65 -4.24
CA ILE A 70 10.14 -6.79 -5.66
C ILE A 70 10.99 -5.61 -6.14
N ALA A 71 10.65 -4.39 -5.71
CA ALA A 71 11.43 -3.19 -6.03
C ALA A 71 12.84 -3.24 -5.43
N GLU A 72 12.96 -3.66 -4.17
CA GLU A 72 14.23 -3.83 -3.46
C GLU A 72 15.10 -4.88 -4.14
N ASP A 73 14.54 -6.04 -4.48
CA ASP A 73 15.25 -7.12 -5.15
C ASP A 73 15.73 -6.70 -6.54
N ALA A 74 14.88 -6.00 -7.31
CA ALA A 74 15.27 -5.43 -8.60
C ALA A 74 16.38 -4.38 -8.48
N ALA A 75 16.43 -3.63 -7.38
CA ALA A 75 17.51 -2.68 -7.10
C ALA A 75 18.81 -3.39 -6.68
N LYS A 76 18.73 -4.54 -6.02
CA LYS A 76 19.91 -5.35 -5.64
C LYS A 76 20.50 -6.12 -6.83
N ASP A 77 19.67 -6.47 -7.80
CA ASP A 77 20.04 -7.24 -9.00
C ASP A 77 20.51 -6.37 -10.18
N MET A 78 20.94 -5.13 -9.91
CA MET A 78 21.46 -4.24 -10.95
C MET A 78 22.89 -4.59 -11.33
N THR A 79 23.21 -4.52 -12.63
CA THR A 79 24.61 -4.53 -13.08
C THR A 79 25.36 -3.28 -12.61
N ALA A 80 26.69 -3.32 -12.56
CA ALA A 80 27.51 -2.15 -12.20
C ALA A 80 27.23 -0.94 -13.11
N ALA A 81 27.00 -1.17 -14.41
CA ALA A 81 26.65 -0.12 -15.36
C ALA A 81 25.28 0.49 -15.06
N GLU A 82 24.30 -0.30 -14.61
CA GLU A 82 22.98 0.19 -14.25
C GLU A 82 22.97 0.93 -12.92
N ALA A 83 23.70 0.41 -11.92
CA ALA A 83 23.89 1.06 -10.63
C ALA A 83 24.57 2.43 -10.75
N ALA A 84 25.43 2.62 -11.77
CA ALA A 84 26.10 3.90 -12.02
C ALA A 84 25.16 4.99 -12.58
N THR A 85 24.00 4.62 -13.13
CA THR A 85 23.01 5.59 -13.65
C THR A 85 22.34 6.37 -12.52
N ALA A 86 21.73 7.52 -12.82
CA ALA A 86 20.98 8.30 -11.83
C ALA A 86 19.82 7.49 -11.20
N ALA A 87 19.10 6.71 -12.01
CA ALA A 87 18.03 5.85 -11.53
C ALA A 87 18.55 4.70 -10.66
N GLY A 88 19.66 4.08 -11.04
CA GLY A 88 20.30 3.01 -10.26
C GLY A 88 20.83 3.52 -8.91
N LYS A 89 21.51 4.67 -8.87
CA LYS A 89 21.92 5.32 -7.62
C LYS A 89 20.73 5.62 -6.71
N ASN A 90 19.62 6.08 -7.28
CA ASN A 90 18.41 6.34 -6.52
C ASN A 90 17.81 5.06 -5.94
N GLY A 91 17.71 3.99 -6.74
CA GLY A 91 17.17 2.69 -6.31
C GLY A 91 18.03 2.00 -5.24
N ALA A 92 19.36 2.03 -5.40
CA ALA A 92 20.29 1.40 -4.47
C ALA A 92 20.28 2.06 -3.07
N ASN A 93 20.02 3.36 -3.00
CA ASN A 93 20.06 4.15 -1.76
C ASN A 93 18.68 4.32 -1.09
N GLN A 94 17.63 3.66 -1.58
CA GLN A 94 16.32 3.74 -0.95
C GLN A 94 16.32 3.07 0.43
N PRO A 95 15.65 3.66 1.44
CA PRO A 95 15.53 3.07 2.77
C PRO A 95 14.43 1.99 2.80
N TRP A 96 14.60 0.90 2.06
CA TRP A 96 13.59 -0.14 1.85
C TRP A 96 12.93 -0.68 3.13
N LYS A 97 13.73 -0.93 4.17
CA LYS A 97 13.21 -1.39 5.49
C LYS A 97 12.32 -0.36 6.16
N ILE A 98 12.63 0.93 6.03
CA ILE A 98 11.81 2.01 6.59
C ILE A 98 10.47 2.07 5.85
N TYR A 99 10.46 1.90 4.53
CA TYR A 99 9.21 1.83 3.77
C TYR A 99 8.34 0.62 4.15
N GLN A 100 8.95 -0.54 4.41
CA GLN A 100 8.21 -1.71 4.91
C GLN A 100 7.57 -1.44 6.28
N LEU A 101 8.32 -0.85 7.22
CA LEU A 101 7.79 -0.50 8.53
C LEU A 101 6.71 0.58 8.44
N TYR A 102 6.92 1.59 7.59
CA TYR A 102 5.95 2.65 7.37
C TYR A 102 4.63 2.12 6.81
N THR A 103 4.67 1.25 5.79
CA THR A 103 3.44 0.66 5.23
C THR A 103 2.69 -0.16 6.27
N LEU A 104 3.38 -0.95 7.09
CA LEU A 104 2.76 -1.67 8.21
C LEU A 104 2.14 -0.72 9.24
N ALA A 105 2.87 0.32 9.66
CA ALA A 105 2.41 1.28 10.65
C ALA A 105 1.14 2.02 10.18
N VAL A 106 1.11 2.45 8.91
CA VAL A 106 -0.07 3.08 8.30
C VAL A 106 -1.25 2.11 8.29
N THR A 107 -1.05 0.85 7.90
CA THR A 107 -2.11 -0.17 7.91
C THR A 107 -2.69 -0.36 9.30
N VAL A 108 -1.84 -0.52 10.32
CA VAL A 108 -2.30 -0.68 11.71
C VAL A 108 -3.07 0.56 12.17
N ALA A 109 -2.53 1.76 11.92
CA ALA A 109 -3.19 3.00 12.29
C ALA A 109 -4.56 3.16 11.61
N SER A 110 -4.65 2.85 10.32
CA SER A 110 -5.92 2.89 9.57
C SER A 110 -6.94 1.91 10.13
N ILE A 111 -6.54 0.69 10.49
CA ILE A 111 -7.43 -0.29 11.12
C ILE A 111 -7.93 0.24 12.47
N VAL A 112 -7.03 0.69 13.33
CA VAL A 112 -7.39 1.19 14.67
C VAL A 112 -8.36 2.35 14.57
N ILE A 113 -8.06 3.38 13.78
CA ILE A 113 -8.91 4.56 13.61
C ILE A 113 -10.28 4.16 13.03
N THR A 114 -10.31 3.24 12.06
CA THR A 114 -11.57 2.77 11.46
C THR A 114 -12.44 2.05 12.48
N LEU A 115 -11.85 1.18 13.30
CA LEU A 115 -12.59 0.47 14.34
C LEU A 115 -13.10 1.44 15.42
N THR A 116 -12.30 2.43 15.82
CA THR A 116 -12.72 3.50 16.75
C THR A 116 -13.84 4.37 16.18
N ALA A 117 -13.95 4.51 14.86
CA ALA A 117 -15.07 5.24 14.25
C ALA A 117 -16.37 4.43 14.21
N ILE A 118 -16.29 3.09 14.28
CA ILE A 118 -17.44 2.17 14.22
C ILE A 118 -17.99 1.84 15.62
N TYR A 119 -17.11 1.73 16.62
CA TYR A 119 -17.41 1.29 17.98
C TYR A 119 -17.07 2.37 19.01
#